data_AF-A0A1I3T6J2-F1
#
_entry.id   AF-A0A1I3T6J2-F1
#
_cell.length_a   1.000
_cell.length_b   1.000
_cell.length_c   1.000
_cell.angle_alpha   90.00
_cell.angle_beta   90.00
_cell.angle_gamma   90.00
#
_symmetry.space_group_name_H-M   'P 1'
#
loop_
_entity.id
_entity.type
_entity.pdbx_description
1 polymer ?
#
loop_
_entity_poly.entity_id
_entity_poly.type
_entity_poly.pdbx_seq_one_letter_code
_entity_poly.pdbx_strand_id
1 'polypeptide(L)'
;MVYVGGLGSQSRRGFGSLEIEEWTPSAHCPAASWLSDLPLPQKANSPQDYVKKWNTAIRTISRWYPFLDLPPSEWGYTLLTKDSAVYVSETEFPDELSAWEYAYSLFKKGKKGDGQYAFGLPVVKGPVTIQPPKPGQVKENSSRQPAPYFAYKVASPIWLRIVQLQTGKYILQYSFLSAPYPRELDRYHRYEKKTEQKAIHLNAHQCWKEFQAILGKSSFLKGELT
;
A
#
# COMPACT_ATOMS: atom_id res chain seq x y z
N MET A 1 8.34 -10.31 0.19
CA MET A 1 8.98 -9.00 -0.11
C MET A 1 9.00 -8.71 -1.60
N VAL A 2 9.61 -9.56 -2.44
CA VAL A 2 9.81 -9.32 -3.89
C VAL A 2 8.54 -9.23 -4.73
N TYR A 3 7.37 -9.64 -4.24
CA TYR A 3 6.10 -9.52 -4.97
C TYR A 3 5.33 -8.22 -4.69
N VAL A 4 5.38 -7.70 -3.47
CA VAL A 4 4.56 -6.55 -3.06
C VAL A 4 5.41 -5.31 -2.75
N GLY A 5 6.69 -5.49 -2.43
CA GLY A 5 7.55 -4.44 -1.87
C GLY A 5 8.82 -4.15 -2.66
N GLY A 6 9.66 -3.32 -2.07
CA GLY A 6 10.97 -2.97 -2.60
C GLY A 6 11.90 -2.55 -1.47
N LEU A 7 13.18 -2.42 -1.78
CA LEU A 7 14.21 -2.01 -0.83
C LEU A 7 14.54 -0.52 -0.96
N GLY A 8 14.96 0.09 0.14
CA GLY A 8 15.45 1.47 0.15
C GLY A 8 14.37 2.55 0.24
N SER A 9 14.83 3.80 0.08
CA SER A 9 13.98 4.97 0.20
C SER A 9 12.95 5.02 -0.93
N GLN A 10 11.72 5.40 -0.60
CA GLN A 10 10.62 5.55 -1.56
C GLN A 10 10.18 4.24 -2.26
N SER A 11 10.44 3.09 -1.66
CA SER A 11 10.09 1.80 -2.27
C SER A 11 8.61 1.62 -2.59
N ARG A 12 7.73 2.26 -1.81
CA ARG A 12 6.28 2.30 -2.06
C ARG A 12 5.87 3.10 -3.31
N ARG A 13 6.80 3.87 -3.88
CA ARG A 13 6.60 4.63 -5.12
C ARG A 13 7.20 3.94 -6.33
N GLY A 14 7.65 2.70 -6.22
CA GLY A 14 8.22 1.89 -7.30
C GLY A 14 9.76 1.79 -7.29
N PHE A 15 10.45 2.63 -6.52
CA PHE A 15 11.91 2.57 -6.40
C PHE A 15 12.37 1.30 -5.70
N GLY A 16 13.56 0.80 -6.05
CA GLY A 16 14.12 -0.40 -5.44
C GLY A 16 13.21 -1.63 -5.59
N SER A 17 12.42 -1.67 -6.67
CA SER A 17 11.71 -2.87 -7.08
C SER A 17 12.73 -3.95 -7.37
N LEU A 18 12.47 -5.15 -6.84
CA LEU A 18 13.28 -6.32 -7.08
C LEU A 18 12.51 -7.31 -7.95
N GLU A 19 13.23 -8.12 -8.69
CA GLU A 19 12.70 -9.29 -9.37
C GLU A 19 13.45 -10.56 -8.94
N ILE A 20 12.81 -11.70 -9.15
CA ILE A 20 13.43 -13.01 -8.96
C ILE A 20 13.76 -13.54 -10.35
N GLU A 21 15.04 -13.65 -10.67
CA GLU A 21 15.49 -14.22 -11.93
C GLU A 21 15.16 -15.71 -11.99
N GLU A 22 15.56 -16.44 -10.95
CA GLU A 22 15.38 -17.87 -10.78
C GLU A 22 15.44 -18.30 -9.30
N TRP A 23 14.93 -19.50 -9.01
CA TRP A 23 15.12 -20.18 -7.73
C TRP A 23 16.19 -21.27 -7.88
N THR A 24 17.25 -21.21 -7.09
CA THR A 24 18.31 -22.23 -7.07
C THR A 24 18.40 -22.88 -5.68
N PRO A 25 17.39 -23.69 -5.29
CA PRO A 25 17.42 -24.34 -3.99
C PRO A 25 18.56 -25.36 -3.93
N SER A 26 19.22 -25.48 -2.77
CA SER A 26 20.22 -26.53 -2.58
C SER A 26 19.55 -27.92 -2.60
N ALA A 27 20.28 -28.95 -3.03
CA ALA A 27 19.76 -30.31 -3.21
C ALA A 27 19.14 -30.93 -1.94
N HIS A 28 19.50 -30.41 -0.76
CA HIS A 28 18.99 -30.88 0.53
C HIS A 28 18.00 -29.91 1.19
N CYS A 29 17.59 -28.85 0.49
CA CYS A 29 16.67 -27.87 1.04
C CYS A 29 15.22 -28.38 0.94
N PRO A 30 14.50 -28.55 2.07
CA PRO A 30 13.08 -28.91 2.03
C PRO A 30 12.23 -27.90 1.24
N ALA A 31 12.65 -26.63 1.22
CA ALA A 31 11.99 -25.57 0.47
C ALA A 31 12.12 -25.73 -1.05
N ALA A 32 12.98 -26.61 -1.57
CA ALA A 32 13.07 -26.89 -3.01
C ALA A 32 11.72 -27.31 -3.58
N SER A 33 11.02 -28.21 -2.87
CA SER A 33 9.68 -28.69 -3.23
C SER A 33 8.60 -27.61 -3.12
N TRP A 34 8.79 -26.62 -2.25
CA TRP A 34 7.83 -25.53 -2.08
C TRP A 34 8.02 -24.47 -3.16
N LEU A 35 9.28 -24.16 -3.48
CA LEU A 35 9.64 -23.15 -4.48
C LEU A 35 9.37 -23.63 -5.91
N SER A 36 9.43 -24.94 -6.19
CA SER A 36 9.04 -25.48 -7.51
C SER A 36 7.59 -25.19 -7.87
N ASP A 37 6.72 -25.14 -6.86
CA ASP A 37 5.28 -24.93 -7.03
C ASP A 37 4.88 -23.45 -6.90
N LEU A 38 5.84 -22.56 -6.62
CA LEU A 38 5.60 -21.13 -6.49
C LEU A 38 5.82 -20.44 -7.84
N PRO A 39 4.76 -20.10 -8.60
CA PRO A 39 4.93 -19.41 -9.86
C PRO A 39 5.53 -18.03 -9.63
N LEU A 40 6.41 -17.61 -10.55
CA LEU A 40 6.98 -16.28 -10.63
C LEU A 40 6.09 -15.40 -11.53
N PRO A 41 5.29 -14.45 -10.98
CA PRO A 41 4.38 -13.64 -11.78
C PRO A 41 5.07 -12.84 -12.88
N GLN A 42 6.29 -12.35 -12.64
CA GLN A 42 7.10 -11.63 -13.63
C GLN A 42 7.47 -12.47 -14.86
N LYS A 43 7.46 -13.81 -14.75
CA LYS A 43 7.60 -14.73 -15.89
C LYS A 43 6.27 -14.93 -16.64
N ALA A 44 5.40 -13.91 -16.64
CA ALA A 44 4.18 -13.89 -17.42
C ALA A 44 4.42 -13.30 -18.79
N ASN A 45 3.60 -13.73 -19.77
CA ASN A 45 3.67 -13.21 -21.14
C ASN A 45 2.69 -12.05 -21.40
N SER A 46 1.77 -11.77 -20.46
CA SER A 46 0.79 -10.69 -20.57
C SER A 46 0.30 -10.24 -19.17
N PRO A 47 -0.35 -9.07 -19.05
CA PRO A 47 -0.99 -8.63 -17.80
C PRO A 47 -1.98 -9.66 -17.22
N GLN A 48 -2.76 -10.33 -18.06
CA GLN A 48 -3.75 -11.32 -17.62
C GLN A 48 -3.08 -12.58 -17.06
N ASP A 49 -2.02 -13.06 -17.73
CA ASP A 49 -1.21 -14.17 -17.24
C ASP A 49 -0.48 -13.79 -15.95
N TYR A 50 -0.03 -12.54 -15.83
CA TYR A 50 0.57 -12.01 -14.61
C TYR A 50 -0.40 -12.12 -13.42
N VAL A 51 -1.63 -11.65 -13.57
CA VAL A 51 -2.65 -11.74 -12.50
C VAL A 51 -2.97 -13.19 -12.16
N LYS A 52 -3.03 -14.09 -13.14
CA LYS A 52 -3.25 -15.52 -12.91
C LYS A 52 -2.10 -16.13 -12.09
N LYS A 53 -0.85 -15.87 -12.48
CA LYS A 53 0.34 -16.33 -11.75
C LYS A 53 0.43 -15.71 -10.36
N TRP A 54 0.09 -14.43 -10.22
CA TRP A 54 -0.02 -13.73 -8.93
C TRP A 54 -0.99 -14.44 -7.99
N ASN A 55 -2.24 -14.63 -8.42
CA ASN A 55 -3.26 -15.27 -7.59
C ASN A 55 -2.83 -16.70 -7.19
N THR A 56 -2.18 -17.41 -8.11
CA THR A 56 -1.65 -18.75 -7.83
C THR A 56 -0.52 -18.68 -6.80
N ALA A 57 0.43 -17.75 -6.94
CA ALA A 57 1.53 -17.57 -6.02
C ALA A 57 1.05 -17.25 -4.60
N ILE A 58 0.10 -16.33 -4.46
CA ILE A 58 -0.47 -15.98 -3.16
C ILE A 58 -1.18 -17.19 -2.53
N ARG A 59 -1.97 -17.95 -3.30
CA ARG A 59 -2.63 -19.17 -2.81
C ARG A 59 -1.63 -20.25 -2.41
N THR A 60 -0.53 -20.39 -3.14
CA THR A 60 0.55 -21.31 -2.76
C THR A 60 1.18 -20.89 -1.44
N ILE A 61 1.51 -19.59 -1.29
CA ILE A 61 2.10 -19.04 -0.06
C ILE A 61 1.14 -19.19 1.12
N SER A 62 -0.15 -18.91 0.95
CA SER A 62 -1.12 -18.99 2.05
C SER A 62 -1.26 -20.41 2.60
N ARG A 63 -1.14 -21.44 1.75
CA ARG A 63 -1.13 -22.85 2.18
C ARG A 63 0.08 -23.22 3.02
N TRP A 64 1.20 -22.50 2.92
CA TRP A 64 2.37 -22.73 3.77
C TRP A 64 2.14 -22.29 5.22
N TYR A 65 1.14 -21.44 5.46
CA TYR A 65 0.84 -20.88 6.78
C TYR A 65 -0.63 -21.12 7.18
N PRO A 66 -1.06 -22.38 7.35
CA PRO A 66 -2.47 -22.73 7.61
C PRO A 66 -2.99 -22.27 8.98
N PHE A 67 -2.13 -21.70 9.83
CA PHE A 67 -2.44 -21.35 11.23
C PHE A 67 -2.70 -19.84 11.45
N LEU A 68 -2.76 -19.02 10.39
CA LEU A 68 -2.92 -17.56 10.50
C LEU A 68 -4.38 -17.12 10.70
N ASP A 69 -5.14 -17.83 11.54
CA ASP A 69 -6.56 -17.53 11.82
C ASP A 69 -6.79 -16.41 12.86
N LEU A 70 -5.74 -15.69 13.28
CA LEU A 70 -5.92 -14.57 14.21
C LEU A 70 -6.60 -13.38 13.51
N PRO A 71 -7.61 -12.75 14.14
CA PRO A 71 -8.33 -11.64 13.55
C PRO A 71 -7.40 -10.46 13.23
N PRO A 72 -7.54 -9.78 12.05
CA PRO A 72 -6.70 -8.66 11.61
C PRO A 72 -6.47 -7.55 12.65
N SER A 73 -7.44 -7.35 13.55
CA SER A 73 -7.40 -6.35 14.62
C SER A 73 -6.34 -6.56 15.70
N GLU A 74 -5.82 -7.78 15.83
CA GLU A 74 -4.80 -8.11 16.85
C GLU A 74 -3.37 -7.91 16.33
N TRP A 75 -3.20 -7.75 15.02
CA TRP A 75 -1.89 -7.63 14.41
C TRP A 75 -1.40 -6.17 14.44
N GLY A 76 -0.19 -5.96 14.99
CA GLY A 76 0.46 -4.65 15.06
C GLY A 76 1.16 -4.22 13.76
N TYR A 77 0.88 -4.87 12.63
CA TYR A 77 1.62 -4.69 11.38
C TYR A 77 0.75 -4.91 10.13
N THR A 78 1.23 -4.46 8.97
CA THR A 78 0.56 -4.64 7.67
C THR A 78 0.52 -6.10 7.27
N LEU A 79 -0.67 -6.61 6.99
CA LEU A 79 -0.91 -7.96 6.51
C LEU A 79 -1.42 -7.95 5.07
N LEU A 80 -1.11 -9.01 4.33
CA LEU A 80 -1.80 -9.37 3.11
C LEU A 80 -3.05 -10.16 3.50
N THR A 81 -4.17 -9.46 3.64
CA THR A 81 -5.48 -10.05 3.96
C THR A 81 -6.41 -10.02 2.75
N LYS A 82 -7.61 -10.58 2.88
CA LYS A 82 -8.71 -10.44 1.90
C LYS A 82 -9.09 -8.98 1.58
N ASP A 83 -8.73 -8.04 2.47
CA ASP A 83 -8.99 -6.62 2.27
C ASP A 83 -7.89 -5.96 1.42
N SER A 84 -6.76 -6.63 1.24
CA SER A 84 -5.70 -6.18 0.36
C SER A 84 -5.99 -6.59 -1.09
N ALA A 85 -5.51 -5.79 -2.05
CA ALA A 85 -5.77 -6.04 -3.47
C ALA A 85 -4.57 -5.63 -4.31
N VAL A 86 -4.38 -6.29 -5.44
CA VAL A 86 -3.39 -5.89 -6.44
C VAL A 86 -4.09 -5.52 -7.73
N TYR A 87 -3.67 -4.42 -8.34
CA TYR A 87 -4.18 -3.95 -9.62
C TYR A 87 -3.05 -3.84 -10.61
N VAL A 88 -3.24 -4.39 -11.79
CA VAL A 88 -2.23 -4.47 -12.83
C VAL A 88 -2.73 -3.74 -14.07
N SER A 89 -1.92 -2.87 -14.66
CA SER A 89 -2.31 -2.18 -15.89
C SER A 89 -2.49 -3.17 -17.03
N GLU A 90 -3.57 -3.05 -17.79
CA GLU A 90 -3.71 -3.80 -19.05
C GLU A 90 -2.77 -3.28 -20.14
N THR A 91 -2.35 -2.02 -20.02
CA THR A 91 -1.35 -1.43 -20.91
C THR A 91 0.03 -2.00 -20.62
N GLU A 92 0.67 -2.49 -21.67
CA GLU A 92 2.08 -2.86 -21.72
C GLU A 92 2.91 -1.70 -22.25
N PHE A 93 4.02 -1.42 -21.59
CA PHE A 93 4.97 -0.37 -21.96
C PHE A 93 6.19 -1.01 -22.63
N PRO A 94 6.74 -0.37 -23.68
CA PRO A 94 7.88 -0.91 -24.41
C PRO A 94 9.18 -0.89 -23.58
N ASP A 95 9.28 0.01 -22.61
CA ASP A 95 10.46 0.22 -21.78
C ASP A 95 10.06 0.73 -20.38
N GLU A 96 11.00 0.67 -19.42
CA GLU A 96 10.77 1.04 -18.03
C GLU A 96 10.45 2.54 -17.88
N LEU A 97 11.12 3.42 -18.65
CA LEU A 97 10.95 4.86 -18.55
C LEU A 97 9.53 5.27 -18.96
N SER A 98 9.02 4.71 -20.06
CA SER A 98 7.64 4.91 -20.52
C SER A 98 6.62 4.51 -19.45
N ALA A 99 6.85 3.38 -18.76
CA ALA A 99 5.99 2.95 -17.65
C ALA A 99 6.05 3.94 -16.48
N TRP A 100 7.23 4.42 -16.12
CA TRP A 100 7.44 5.42 -15.08
C TRP A 100 6.77 6.76 -15.38
N GLU A 101 6.91 7.26 -16.61
CA GLU A 101 6.28 8.51 -17.04
C GLU A 101 4.77 8.44 -16.93
N TYR A 102 4.19 7.31 -17.37
CA TYR A 102 2.76 7.06 -17.24
C TYR A 102 2.33 7.01 -15.77
N ALA A 103 3.04 6.24 -14.92
CA ALA A 103 2.76 6.18 -13.49
C ALA A 103 2.86 7.56 -12.81
N TYR A 104 3.87 8.36 -13.19
CA TYR A 104 4.05 9.74 -12.71
C TYR A 104 2.94 10.68 -13.15
N SER A 105 2.40 10.49 -14.36
CA SER A 105 1.23 11.23 -14.81
C SER A 105 0.01 10.94 -13.93
N LEU A 106 -0.20 9.69 -13.51
CA LEU A 106 -1.28 9.30 -12.60
C LEU A 106 -1.07 9.91 -11.21
N PHE A 107 0.16 9.88 -10.70
CA PHE A 107 0.52 10.55 -9.44
C PHE A 107 0.24 12.06 -9.47
N LYS A 108 0.59 12.75 -10.56
CA LYS A 108 0.33 14.19 -10.73
C LYS A 108 -1.16 14.51 -10.76
N LYS A 109 -1.98 13.67 -11.42
CA LYS A 109 -3.44 13.81 -11.40
C LYS A 109 -3.99 13.66 -9.98
N GLY A 110 -3.52 12.66 -9.23
CA GLY A 110 -3.91 12.43 -7.84
C GLY A 110 -3.52 13.55 -6.86
N LYS A 111 -2.46 14.31 -7.14
CA LYS A 111 -2.05 15.46 -6.31
C LYS A 111 -2.98 16.66 -6.40
N LYS A 112 -3.87 16.72 -7.40
CA LYS A 112 -4.87 17.79 -7.53
C LYS A 112 -6.15 17.36 -6.78
N GLY A 113 -6.37 17.89 -5.57
CA GLY A 113 -7.55 17.61 -4.73
C GLY A 113 -7.25 16.75 -3.48
N ASP A 114 -8.27 16.07 -2.95
CA ASP A 114 -8.15 15.22 -1.75
C ASP A 114 -7.34 13.92 -1.97
N GLY A 115 -6.89 13.63 -3.20
CA GLY A 115 -6.09 12.43 -3.54
C GLY A 115 -4.67 12.39 -2.95
N GLN A 116 -4.30 13.32 -2.07
CA GLN A 116 -3.02 13.36 -1.36
C GLN A 116 -2.79 12.11 -0.49
N TYR A 117 -3.87 11.42 -0.08
CA TYR A 117 -3.84 10.19 0.72
C TYR A 117 -3.39 8.94 -0.05
N ALA A 118 -3.58 8.90 -1.37
CA ALA A 118 -3.31 7.72 -2.19
C ALA A 118 -1.80 7.50 -2.44
N PHE A 119 -1.01 8.58 -2.50
CA PHE A 119 0.35 8.51 -3.03
C PHE A 119 1.40 9.31 -2.23
N GLY A 120 0.94 10.03 -1.21
CA GLY A 120 1.77 10.60 -0.15
C GLY A 120 1.97 9.61 0.99
N LEU A 121 2.76 10.00 2.00
CA LEU A 121 2.51 9.47 3.33
C LEU A 121 1.18 10.10 3.76
N PRO A 122 0.07 9.36 3.94
CA PRO A 122 -1.15 9.93 4.48
C PRO A 122 -0.81 10.66 5.78
N VAL A 123 -1.00 11.97 5.77
CA VAL A 123 -0.85 12.81 6.96
C VAL A 123 -2.23 12.85 7.59
N VAL A 124 -2.39 12.16 8.71
CA VAL A 124 -3.60 12.33 9.52
C VAL A 124 -3.46 13.67 10.23
N LYS A 125 -4.33 14.62 9.87
CA LYS A 125 -4.37 15.96 10.44
C LYS A 125 -5.42 15.97 11.55
N GLY A 126 -5.01 16.22 12.80
CA GLY A 126 -5.92 16.42 13.92
C GLY A 126 -5.82 17.84 14.47
N PRO A 127 -6.94 18.51 14.83
CA PRO A 127 -6.90 19.84 15.41
C PRO A 127 -6.56 19.77 16.90
N VAL A 128 -5.33 20.09 17.33
CA VAL A 128 -5.01 20.13 18.77
C VAL A 128 -5.84 21.20 19.45
N THR A 129 -6.82 20.76 20.26
CA THR A 129 -7.49 21.66 21.19
C THR A 129 -6.54 21.91 22.36
N ILE A 130 -5.75 22.99 22.28
CA ILE A 130 -5.12 23.52 23.50
C ILE A 130 -6.28 23.98 24.37
N GLN A 131 -6.48 23.33 25.52
CA GLN A 131 -7.39 23.89 26.52
C GLN A 131 -6.93 25.33 26.78
N PRO A 132 -7.79 26.35 26.60
CA PRO A 132 -7.40 27.71 26.91
C PRO A 132 -6.86 27.73 28.34
N PRO A 133 -5.73 28.43 28.61
CA PRO A 133 -5.19 28.50 29.94
C PRO A 133 -6.30 28.94 30.89
N LYS A 134 -6.39 28.28 32.06
CA LYS A 134 -7.40 28.63 33.06
C LYS A 134 -7.32 30.14 33.35
N PRO A 135 -8.46 30.83 33.54
CA PRO A 135 -8.45 32.26 33.87
C PRO A 135 -7.50 32.52 35.04
N GLY A 136 -6.47 33.34 34.82
CA GLY A 136 -5.43 33.65 35.81
C GLY A 136 -4.00 33.18 35.50
N GLN A 137 -3.76 32.45 34.39
CA GLN A 137 -2.40 32.00 33.99
C GLN A 137 -1.82 32.71 32.75
N VAL A 138 -2.42 33.81 32.29
CA VAL A 138 -1.90 34.55 31.14
C VAL A 138 -0.75 35.46 31.61
N LYS A 139 0.49 35.01 31.44
CA LYS A 139 1.65 35.92 31.45
C LYS A 139 1.58 36.77 30.19
N GLU A 140 1.59 38.09 30.33
CA GLU A 140 1.42 39.12 29.29
C GLU A 140 2.37 39.06 28.08
N ASN A 141 3.32 38.12 28.03
CA ASN A 141 4.30 38.00 26.94
C ASN A 141 4.22 36.70 26.14
N SER A 142 3.11 35.95 26.19
CA SER A 142 2.92 34.86 25.23
C SER A 142 2.44 35.41 23.90
N SER A 143 3.39 35.70 23.00
CA SER A 143 3.13 35.65 21.57
C SER A 143 2.27 34.41 21.28
N ARG A 144 1.20 34.55 20.48
CA ARG A 144 0.37 33.43 20.03
C ARG A 144 1.30 32.40 19.37
N GLN A 145 1.80 31.45 20.15
CA GLN A 145 2.52 30.32 19.57
C GLN A 145 1.47 29.54 18.78
N PRO A 146 1.71 29.27 17.48
CA PRO A 146 0.81 28.44 16.72
C PRO A 146 0.63 27.12 17.47
N ALA A 147 -0.62 26.65 17.59
CA ALA A 147 -0.91 25.41 18.28
C ALA A 147 0.01 24.29 17.74
N PRO A 148 0.62 23.46 18.61
CA PRO A 148 1.51 22.41 18.16
C PRO A 148 0.70 21.46 17.28
N TYR A 149 1.05 21.43 16.01
CA TYR A 149 0.38 20.64 14.99
C TYR A 149 0.98 19.23 14.97
N PHE A 150 0.21 18.21 15.34
CA PHE A 150 0.65 16.82 15.21
C PHE A 150 0.18 16.26 13.86
N ALA A 151 1.16 15.99 12.99
CA ALA A 151 0.98 15.23 11.76
C ALA A 151 1.54 13.82 11.96
N TYR A 152 0.66 12.84 12.16
CA TYR A 152 1.08 11.44 12.07
C TYR A 152 1.21 11.05 10.61
N LYS A 153 2.42 10.71 10.19
CA LYS A 153 2.70 10.15 8.86
C LYS A 153 2.49 8.64 8.95
N VAL A 154 1.39 8.16 8.37
CA VAL A 154 1.17 6.72 8.23
C VAL A 154 1.83 6.25 6.94
N ALA A 155 2.24 4.99 6.91
CA ALA A 155 2.66 4.35 5.69
C ALA A 155 1.58 4.47 4.60
N SER A 156 1.96 4.80 3.36
CA SER A 156 1.03 4.74 2.22
C SER A 156 0.45 3.33 2.11
N PRO A 157 -0.89 3.18 2.04
CA PRO A 157 -1.52 1.89 1.78
C PRO A 157 -1.34 1.46 0.33
N ILE A 158 -0.99 2.38 -0.59
CA ILE A 158 -0.79 2.08 -2.01
C ILE A 158 0.71 2.02 -2.32
N TRP A 159 1.12 0.91 -2.93
CA TRP A 159 2.49 0.61 -3.31
C TRP A 159 2.53 0.40 -4.82
N LEU A 160 3.22 1.28 -5.55
CA LEU A 160 3.45 1.13 -6.99
C LEU A 160 4.68 0.26 -7.24
N ARG A 161 4.64 -0.50 -8.33
CA ARG A 161 5.79 -1.17 -8.94
C ARG A 161 5.73 -1.12 -10.46
N ILE A 162 6.90 -1.06 -11.07
CA ILE A 162 7.10 -1.33 -12.49
C ILE A 162 7.60 -2.77 -12.57
N VAL A 163 6.93 -3.59 -13.37
CA VAL A 163 7.24 -5.02 -13.48
C VAL A 163 7.58 -5.33 -14.92
N GLN A 164 8.72 -5.97 -15.14
CA GLN A 164 9.08 -6.52 -16.45
C GLN A 164 8.41 -7.89 -16.62
N LEU A 165 7.76 -8.07 -17.76
CA LEU A 165 7.20 -9.34 -18.22
C LEU A 165 8.28 -10.16 -18.94
N GLN A 166 8.03 -11.46 -19.13
CA GLN A 166 8.93 -12.34 -19.86
C GLN A 166 9.18 -11.89 -21.31
N THR A 167 8.21 -11.18 -21.89
CA THR A 167 8.31 -10.59 -23.24
C THR A 167 9.26 -9.40 -23.32
N GLY A 168 9.80 -8.93 -22.19
CA GLY A 168 10.61 -7.72 -22.08
C GLY A 168 9.78 -6.42 -21.98
N LYS A 169 8.45 -6.51 -22.08
CA LYS A 169 7.53 -5.39 -21.84
C LYS A 169 7.35 -5.10 -20.36
N TYR A 170 6.87 -3.91 -20.03
CA TYR A 170 6.66 -3.47 -18.66
C TYR A 170 5.18 -3.23 -18.37
N ILE A 171 4.77 -3.45 -17.13
CA ILE A 171 3.41 -3.16 -16.65
C ILE A 171 3.48 -2.44 -15.30
N LEU A 172 2.42 -1.74 -14.95
CA LEU A 172 2.25 -1.16 -13.62
C LEU A 172 1.54 -2.15 -12.71
N GLN A 173 2.05 -2.33 -11.50
CA GLN A 173 1.37 -3.03 -10.42
C GLN A 173 1.15 -2.07 -9.25
N TYR A 174 -0.09 -1.93 -8.80
CA TYR A 174 -0.47 -1.21 -7.59
C TYR A 174 -0.95 -2.20 -6.53
N SER A 175 -0.29 -2.24 -5.38
CA SER A 175 -0.72 -3.05 -4.23
C SER A 175 -1.38 -2.15 -3.20
N PHE A 176 -2.61 -2.49 -2.83
CA PHE A 176 -3.40 -1.83 -1.80
C PHE A 176 -3.36 -2.71 -0.58
N LEU A 177 -2.65 -2.26 0.45
CA LEU A 177 -2.41 -3.01 1.66
C LEU A 177 -3.17 -2.37 2.83
N SER A 178 -3.74 -3.21 3.69
CA SER A 178 -4.29 -2.74 4.95
C SER A 178 -3.14 -2.27 5.85
N ALA A 179 -3.03 -0.95 6.04
CA ALA A 179 -2.11 -0.38 7.03
C ALA A 179 -2.82 -0.33 8.40
N PRO A 180 -2.20 -0.82 9.49
CA PRO A 180 -2.76 -0.62 10.82
C PRO A 180 -2.85 0.88 11.07
N TYR A 181 -4.03 1.34 11.50
CA TYR A 181 -4.20 2.73 11.94
C TYR A 181 -3.38 2.92 13.23
N PRO A 182 -2.55 3.97 13.35
CA PRO A 182 -1.80 4.21 14.57
C PRO A 182 -2.74 4.29 15.77
N ARG A 183 -2.52 3.45 16.79
CA ARG A 183 -3.34 3.43 18.03
C ARG A 183 -3.32 4.78 18.75
N GLU A 184 -2.28 5.58 18.53
CA GLU A 184 -2.12 6.94 19.03
C GLU A 184 -3.21 7.88 18.49
N LEU A 185 -3.71 7.66 17.27
CA LEU A 185 -4.81 8.43 16.69
C LEU A 185 -6.17 8.00 17.26
N ASP A 186 -6.35 6.73 17.60
CA ASP A 186 -7.57 6.25 18.28
C ASP A 186 -7.76 6.89 19.66
N ARG A 187 -6.66 7.11 20.40
CA ARG A 187 -6.72 7.86 21.67
C ARG A 187 -7.19 9.29 21.45
N TYR A 188 -6.79 9.90 20.34
CA TYR A 188 -7.19 11.26 19.98
C TYR A 188 -8.68 11.37 19.66
N HIS A 189 -9.20 10.49 18.78
CA HIS A 189 -10.62 10.47 18.40
C HIS A 189 -11.54 10.18 19.59
N ARG A 190 -11.12 9.36 20.56
CA ARG A 190 -11.88 9.13 21.81
C ARG A 190 -12.00 10.38 22.69
N TYR A 191 -11.06 11.32 22.61
CA TYR A 191 -11.11 12.57 23.36
C TYR A 191 -12.14 13.56 22.79
N GLU A 192 -12.45 13.52 21.49
CA GLU A 192 -13.40 14.44 20.82
C GLU A 192 -14.88 14.05 20.96
N LYS A 193 -15.21 12.91 21.59
CA LYS A 193 -16.54 12.57 22.15
C LYS A 193 -17.81 12.80 21.28
N LYS A 194 -17.73 12.90 19.95
CA LYS A 194 -18.94 13.08 19.11
C LYS A 194 -19.03 12.30 17.80
N THR A 195 -18.12 11.38 17.52
CA THR A 195 -18.23 10.55 16.34
C THR A 195 -18.01 9.10 16.74
N GLU A 196 -18.97 8.26 16.35
CA GLU A 196 -18.90 6.79 16.43
C GLU A 196 -17.47 6.32 16.14
N GLN A 197 -17.02 5.30 16.87
CA GLN A 197 -15.75 4.62 16.63
C GLN A 197 -15.70 4.07 15.20
N LYS A 198 -15.42 4.92 14.22
CA LYS A 198 -14.78 4.49 13.00
C LYS A 198 -13.34 4.28 13.41
N ALA A 199 -12.98 3.05 13.76
CA ALA A 199 -11.63 2.61 13.58
C ALA A 199 -11.30 2.92 12.11
N ILE A 200 -10.60 4.04 11.86
CA ILE A 200 -10.24 4.45 10.50
C ILE A 200 -9.07 3.56 10.10
N HIS A 201 -9.29 2.24 10.04
CA HIS A 201 -8.53 1.45 9.10
C HIS A 201 -8.67 2.18 7.78
N LEU A 202 -7.55 2.65 7.22
CA LEU A 202 -7.51 3.06 5.82
C LEU A 202 -7.88 1.79 5.04
N ASN A 203 -9.18 1.59 4.86
CA ASN A 203 -9.73 0.40 4.26
C ASN A 203 -9.22 0.43 2.83
N ALA A 204 -8.49 -0.60 2.41
CA ALA A 204 -7.95 -0.69 1.07
C ALA A 204 -9.06 -0.51 0.00
N HIS A 205 -10.31 -0.86 0.32
CA HIS A 205 -11.48 -0.55 -0.50
C HIS A 205 -11.76 0.95 -0.67
N GLN A 206 -11.62 1.75 0.38
CA GLN A 206 -11.79 3.21 0.31
C GLN A 206 -10.64 3.85 -0.47
N CYS A 207 -9.40 3.44 -0.19
CA CYS A 207 -8.24 3.89 -0.96
C CYS A 207 -8.37 3.50 -2.44
N TRP A 208 -8.93 2.33 -2.73
CA TRP A 208 -9.24 1.90 -4.09
C TRP A 208 -10.27 2.80 -4.77
N LYS A 209 -11.40 3.11 -4.12
CA LYS A 209 -12.42 4.00 -4.69
C LYS A 209 -11.85 5.38 -5.07
N GLU A 210 -11.03 5.95 -4.20
CA GLU A 210 -10.35 7.23 -4.49
C GLU A 210 -9.34 7.09 -5.62
N PHE A 211 -8.60 5.99 -5.65
CA PHE A 211 -7.64 5.72 -6.72
C PHE A 211 -8.33 5.48 -8.07
N GLN A 212 -9.50 4.83 -8.12
CA GLN A 212 -10.28 4.66 -9.35
C GLN A 212 -10.62 6.02 -10.00
N ALA A 213 -10.96 7.03 -9.19
CA ALA A 213 -11.21 8.37 -9.69
C ALA A 213 -9.97 8.99 -10.36
N ILE A 214 -8.77 8.61 -9.91
CA ILE A 214 -7.49 9.07 -10.49
C ILE A 214 -7.14 8.31 -11.77
N LEU A 215 -7.46 7.02 -11.84
CA LEU A 215 -7.19 6.17 -13.01
C LEU A 215 -8.00 6.59 -14.25
N GLY A 216 -9.18 7.19 -14.07
CA GLY A 216 -10.04 7.60 -15.17
C GLY A 216 -10.49 6.41 -16.02
N LYS A 217 -10.33 6.49 -17.35
CA LYS A 217 -10.68 5.41 -18.30
C LYS A 217 -9.63 4.29 -18.42
N SER A 218 -8.55 4.36 -17.65
CA SER A 218 -7.47 3.37 -17.74
C SER A 218 -7.95 2.02 -17.20
N SER A 219 -7.75 0.94 -17.96
CA SER A 219 -8.19 -0.40 -17.55
C SER A 219 -7.11 -1.09 -16.71
N PHE A 220 -7.54 -1.63 -15.56
CA PHE A 220 -6.71 -2.36 -14.62
C PHE A 220 -7.35 -3.70 -14.29
N LEU A 221 -6.55 -4.76 -14.33
CA LEU A 221 -6.93 -6.09 -13.91
C LEU A 221 -6.75 -6.22 -12.40
N LYS A 222 -7.74 -6.80 -11.73
CA LYS A 222 -7.69 -7.05 -10.28
C LYS A 222 -7.16 -8.45 -10.00
N GLY A 223 -6.09 -8.53 -9.21
CA GLY A 223 -5.66 -9.73 -8.50
C GLY A 223 -6.36 -9.82 -7.14
N GLU A 224 -6.83 -11.01 -6.79
CA GLU A 224 -7.56 -11.27 -5.56
C GLU A 224 -6.69 -12.04 -4.58
N LEU A 225 -6.69 -11.58 -3.33
CA LEU A 225 -6.14 -12.34 -2.22
C LEU A 225 -7.30 -13.14 -1.65
N THR A 226 -7.39 -14.41 -2.03
CA THR A 226 -8.38 -15.38 -1.52
C THR A 226 -7.89 -16.06 -0.27
#